data_AF-A0A6P2BMD6-F1
#
_entry.id   AF-A0A6P2BMD6-F1
#
_cell.length_a   1.000
_cell.length_b   1.000
_cell.length_c   1.000
_cell.angle_alpha   90.00
_cell.angle_beta   90.00
_cell.angle_gamma   90.00
#
_symmetry.space_group_name_H-M   'P 1'
#
loop_
_entity.id
_entity.type
_entity.pdbx_description
1 polymer ?
#
loop_
_entity_poly.entity_id
_entity_poly.type
_entity_poly.pdbx_seq_one_letter_code
_entity_poly.pdbx_strand_id
1 'polypeptide(L)'
;MAETRRCERCGSEFEPKREHARFCSARCRVAWNRENWNRVNRDQQKWGSENWETRRRQGTQTSALGWAITAMQDTTGRLGRTKAGNRAEAFAVIGEAVWWVTIVDATLVRYYPDEYDEALARMPAAQRRTLETMLAGLRFVRNRMGYYADHADFIQPCPDEEAGGDAPITEWNWRSLPVPALETLPPRGQEWELSRYEAYQDLLADHTVGETFGQTSGFLDLVASTAKAEADAAAG
;
A
#
# COMPACT_ATOMS: atom_id res chain seq x y z
N MET A 1 -20.93 -14.45 -30.47
CA MET A 1 -20.82 -15.62 -29.57
C MET A 1 -19.98 -15.17 -28.39
N ALA A 2 -20.50 -15.26 -27.17
CA ALA A 2 -19.76 -14.87 -25.96
C ALA A 2 -18.49 -15.74 -25.84
N GLU A 3 -17.32 -15.11 -25.71
CA GLU A 3 -16.05 -15.83 -25.55
C GLU A 3 -16.01 -16.43 -24.14
N THR A 4 -16.47 -17.67 -23.98
CA THR A 4 -16.43 -18.35 -22.68
C THR A 4 -15.02 -18.86 -22.39
N ARG A 5 -14.55 -18.62 -21.16
CA ARG A 5 -13.24 -19.08 -20.66
C ARG A 5 -13.40 -20.01 -19.48
N ARG A 6 -12.44 -20.92 -19.29
CA ARG A 6 -12.41 -21.79 -18.11
C ARG A 6 -11.66 -21.14 -16.97
N CYS A 7 -12.26 -21.16 -15.78
CA CYS A 7 -11.59 -20.69 -14.58
C CYS A 7 -10.41 -21.60 -14.23
N GLU A 8 -9.23 -21.01 -14.06
CA GLU A 8 -7.99 -21.75 -13.74
C GLU A 8 -7.98 -22.43 -12.36
N ARG A 9 -9.02 -22.23 -11.56
CA ARG A 9 -9.18 -22.88 -10.25
C ARG A 9 -10.24 -23.97 -10.27
N CYS A 10 -11.50 -23.60 -10.51
CA CYS A 10 -12.63 -24.52 -10.39
C CYS A 10 -13.03 -25.15 -11.73
N GLY A 11 -12.42 -24.76 -12.85
CA GLY A 11 -12.71 -25.30 -14.17
C GLY A 11 -14.04 -24.84 -14.79
N SER A 12 -14.85 -24.04 -14.07
CA SER A 12 -16.14 -23.57 -14.58
C SER A 12 -15.96 -22.64 -15.78
N GLU A 13 -16.82 -22.79 -16.79
CA GLU A 13 -16.90 -21.85 -17.90
C GLU A 13 -17.58 -20.55 -17.44
N PHE A 14 -17.01 -19.41 -17.82
CA PHE A 14 -17.51 -18.10 -17.47
C PHE A 14 -17.25 -17.10 -18.59
N GLU A 15 -18.07 -16.05 -18.66
CA GLU A 15 -17.88 -14.95 -19.60
C GLU A 15 -16.91 -13.92 -18.98
N PRO A 16 -15.75 -13.65 -19.61
CA PRO A 16 -14.74 -12.77 -19.07
C PRO A 16 -15.18 -11.31 -19.17
N LYS A 17 -15.32 -10.65 -18.00
CA LYS A 17 -15.61 -9.21 -17.93
C LYS A 17 -14.42 -8.30 -18.29
N ARG A 18 -13.24 -8.88 -18.55
CA ARG A 18 -11.99 -8.18 -18.89
C ARG A 18 -11.08 -9.10 -19.70
N GLU A 19 -10.26 -8.52 -20.57
CA GLU A 19 -9.39 -9.24 -21.51
C GLU A 19 -8.45 -10.25 -20.82
N HIS A 20 -7.99 -9.98 -19.60
CA HIS A 20 -7.10 -10.86 -18.83
C HIS A 20 -7.82 -11.60 -17.68
N ALA A 21 -9.13 -11.83 -17.78
CA ALA A 21 -9.85 -12.58 -16.76
C ALA A 21 -9.46 -14.07 -16.78
N ARG A 22 -8.81 -14.52 -15.70
CA ARG A 22 -8.40 -15.93 -15.47
C ARG A 22 -9.35 -16.70 -14.54
N PHE A 23 -10.22 -16.00 -13.83
CA PHE A 23 -11.07 -16.57 -12.79
C PHE A 23 -12.51 -16.12 -12.94
N CYS A 24 -13.45 -17.05 -12.73
CA CYS A 24 -14.89 -16.78 -12.79
C CYS A 24 -15.39 -15.87 -11.66
N SER A 25 -14.63 -15.76 -10.57
CA SER A 25 -14.96 -14.92 -9.42
C SER A 25 -13.73 -14.49 -8.64
N ALA A 26 -13.88 -13.42 -7.85
CA ALA A 26 -12.86 -13.00 -6.89
C ALA A 26 -12.52 -14.12 -5.89
N ARG A 27 -13.51 -14.92 -5.47
CA ARG A 27 -13.32 -16.08 -4.60
C ARG A 27 -12.40 -17.13 -5.22
N CYS A 28 -12.59 -17.45 -6.50
CA CYS A 28 -11.70 -18.39 -7.21
C CYS A 28 -10.29 -17.83 -7.38
N ARG A 29 -10.13 -16.53 -7.64
CA ARG A 29 -8.81 -15.90 -7.67
C ARG A 29 -8.06 -16.03 -6.34
N VAL A 30 -8.73 -15.72 -5.23
CA VAL A 30 -8.10 -15.73 -3.90
C VAL A 30 -7.71 -17.14 -3.48
N ALA A 31 -8.58 -18.11 -3.70
CA ALA A 31 -8.29 -19.49 -3.31
C ALA A 31 -7.20 -20.13 -4.20
N TRP A 32 -7.16 -19.81 -5.50
CA TRP A 32 -6.06 -20.21 -6.38
C TRP A 32 -4.73 -19.61 -5.95
N ASN A 33 -4.71 -18.32 -5.56
CA ASN A 33 -3.52 -17.67 -5.02
C ASN A 33 -3.04 -18.35 -3.73
N ARG A 34 -3.94 -18.79 -2.84
CA ARG A 34 -3.59 -19.54 -1.63
C ARG A 34 -3.02 -20.93 -1.94
N GLU A 35 -3.60 -21.64 -2.90
CA GLU A 35 -3.18 -22.98 -3.34
C GLU A 35 -1.80 -22.94 -4.02
N ASN A 36 -1.53 -21.93 -4.86
CA ASN A 36 -0.26 -21.79 -5.58
C ASN A 36 0.84 -21.05 -4.82
N TRP A 37 0.52 -20.34 -3.73
CA TRP A 37 1.53 -19.72 -2.86
C TRP A 37 2.56 -20.73 -2.34
N ASN A 38 2.09 -21.94 -2.00
CA ASN A 38 2.93 -23.03 -1.48
C ASN A 38 3.71 -23.78 -2.57
N ARG A 39 3.43 -23.55 -3.87
CA ARG A 39 4.23 -24.06 -4.99
C ARG A 39 5.39 -23.13 -5.32
N VAL A 40 5.15 -21.81 -5.34
CA VAL A 40 6.20 -20.80 -5.58
C VAL A 40 7.30 -20.84 -4.51
N ASN A 41 6.96 -21.10 -3.25
CA ASN A 41 7.94 -21.29 -2.18
C ASN A 41 8.70 -22.62 -2.24
N ARG A 42 8.16 -23.64 -2.92
CA ARG A 42 8.85 -24.95 -3.07
C ARG A 42 9.86 -24.92 -4.21
N ASP A 43 9.62 -24.09 -5.22
CA ASP A 43 10.53 -23.83 -6.34
C ASP A 43 11.59 -22.74 -6.03
N GLN A 44 11.69 -22.24 -4.78
CA GLN A 44 12.77 -21.34 -4.38
C GLN A 44 14.16 -21.98 -4.53
N GLN A 45 14.28 -23.31 -4.48
CA GLN A 45 15.53 -24.02 -4.80
C GLN A 45 15.84 -24.07 -6.32
N LYS A 46 14.89 -23.71 -7.18
CA LYS A 46 15.04 -23.70 -8.64
C LYS A 46 15.23 -22.29 -9.22
N TRP A 47 14.87 -21.25 -8.46
CA TRP A 47 15.24 -19.86 -8.76
C TRP A 47 16.57 -19.53 -8.09
N GLY A 48 17.62 -20.17 -8.61
CA GLY A 48 18.98 -20.10 -8.13
C GLY A 48 19.55 -18.69 -8.10
N SER A 49 20.53 -18.56 -7.22
CA SER A 49 21.43 -17.45 -6.91
C SER A 49 22.24 -16.87 -8.09
N GLU A 50 21.85 -17.09 -9.35
CA GLU A 50 22.67 -16.76 -10.53
C GLU A 50 22.07 -15.70 -11.45
N ASN A 51 21.08 -14.90 -11.01
CA ASN A 51 20.48 -13.89 -11.89
C ASN A 51 20.05 -12.56 -11.24
N TRP A 52 20.44 -12.31 -9.99
CA TRP A 52 20.10 -11.04 -9.32
C TRP A 52 21.02 -9.89 -9.79
N GLU A 53 22.30 -10.15 -10.06
CA GLU A 53 23.26 -9.15 -10.57
C GLU A 53 22.93 -8.71 -12.01
N THR A 54 22.50 -9.63 -12.87
CA THR A 54 22.22 -9.34 -14.28
C THR A 54 20.97 -8.48 -14.48
N ARG A 55 19.99 -8.56 -13.57
CA ARG A 55 18.76 -7.74 -13.63
C ARG A 55 18.94 -6.32 -13.11
N ARG A 56 19.92 -6.09 -12.22
CA ARG A 56 20.35 -4.77 -11.74
C ARG A 56 20.81 -3.85 -12.88
N ARG A 57 21.24 -4.43 -14.02
CA ARG A 57 21.78 -3.72 -15.19
C ARG A 57 20.77 -3.32 -16.28
N GLN A 58 19.51 -3.75 -16.23
CA GLN A 58 18.53 -3.37 -17.26
C GLN A 58 17.67 -2.19 -16.79
N GLY A 59 18.02 -0.99 -17.25
CA GLY A 59 17.48 0.32 -16.86
C GLY A 59 16.01 0.62 -17.19
N THR A 60 15.08 -0.28 -16.88
CA THR A 60 13.63 -0.04 -16.99
C THR A 60 12.94 0.13 -15.63
N GLN A 61 13.46 -0.44 -14.54
CA GLN A 61 12.86 -0.35 -13.20
C GLN A 61 12.98 1.05 -12.56
N THR A 62 14.09 1.75 -12.78
CA THR A 62 14.28 3.13 -12.30
C THR A 62 13.24 4.08 -12.89
N SER A 63 12.75 3.84 -14.12
CA SER A 63 11.67 4.62 -14.70
C SER A 63 10.32 4.35 -14.02
N ALA A 64 9.93 3.09 -13.84
CA ALA A 64 8.65 2.71 -13.24
C ALA A 64 8.55 3.12 -11.77
N LEU A 65 9.63 2.94 -11.00
CA LEU A 65 9.70 3.43 -9.63
C LEU A 65 9.66 4.97 -9.60
N GLY A 66 10.39 5.65 -10.48
CA GLY A 66 10.36 7.10 -10.60
C GLY A 66 8.96 7.65 -10.90
N TRP A 67 8.20 7.00 -11.79
CA TRP A 67 6.79 7.32 -12.03
C TRP A 67 5.93 7.10 -10.79
N ALA A 68 6.12 5.99 -10.08
CA ALA A 68 5.34 5.69 -8.86
C ALA A 68 5.63 6.69 -7.73
N ILE A 69 6.89 7.09 -7.55
CA ILE A 69 7.29 8.13 -6.59
C ILE A 69 6.66 9.48 -6.99
N THR A 70 6.74 9.85 -8.27
CA THR A 70 6.13 11.10 -8.75
C THR A 70 4.62 11.11 -8.51
N ALA A 71 3.94 10.00 -8.77
CA ALA A 71 2.51 9.86 -8.51
C ALA A 71 2.18 9.90 -7.01
N MET A 72 3.01 9.28 -6.16
CA MET A 72 2.90 9.41 -4.71
C MET A 72 3.05 10.87 -4.26
N GLN A 73 4.09 11.57 -4.72
CA GLN A 73 4.33 12.98 -4.37
C GLN A 73 3.22 13.91 -4.84
N ASP A 74 2.69 13.72 -6.05
CA ASP A 74 1.57 14.50 -6.55
C ASP A 74 0.31 14.27 -5.70
N THR A 75 0.00 13.00 -5.40
CA THR A 75 -1.20 12.66 -4.64
C THR A 75 -1.12 13.11 -3.18
N THR A 76 0.02 12.95 -2.50
CA THR A 76 0.19 13.48 -1.14
C THR A 76 0.23 15.01 -1.13
N GLY A 77 0.82 15.65 -2.14
CA GLY A 77 0.78 17.10 -2.32
C GLY A 77 -0.63 17.66 -2.60
N ARG A 78 -1.48 16.90 -3.30
CA ARG A 78 -2.89 17.24 -3.55
C ARG A 78 -3.72 17.23 -2.28
N LEU A 79 -3.42 16.39 -1.29
CA LEU A 79 -4.15 16.35 -0.01
C LEU A 79 -4.15 17.72 0.67
N GLY A 80 -3.00 18.40 0.72
CA GLY A 80 -2.89 19.72 1.37
C GLY A 80 -3.59 20.87 0.63
N ARG A 81 -3.99 20.66 -0.63
CA ARG A 81 -4.71 21.67 -1.43
C ARG A 81 -6.20 21.40 -1.55
N THR A 82 -6.65 20.20 -1.19
CA THR A 82 -8.02 19.76 -1.41
C THR A 82 -8.88 20.08 -0.19
N LYS A 83 -9.95 20.82 -0.42
CA LYS A 83 -11.09 20.93 0.50
C LYS A 83 -12.19 20.05 -0.09
N ALA A 84 -12.51 18.93 0.56
CA ALA A 84 -13.56 18.05 0.06
C ALA A 84 -14.95 18.60 0.42
N GLY A 85 -15.91 18.50 -0.51
CA GLY A 85 -17.29 18.90 -0.24
C GLY A 85 -18.07 17.88 0.59
N ASN A 86 -17.57 16.66 0.70
CA ASN A 86 -18.13 15.59 1.55
C ASN A 86 -17.08 14.50 1.86
N ARG A 87 -17.42 13.58 2.78
CA ARG A 87 -16.52 12.50 3.21
C ARG A 87 -16.16 11.49 2.12
N ALA A 88 -17.06 11.21 1.19
CA ALA A 88 -16.78 10.24 0.12
C ALA A 88 -15.72 10.78 -0.85
N GLU A 89 -15.81 12.07 -1.19
CA GLU A 89 -14.82 12.76 -2.00
C GLU A 89 -13.47 12.84 -1.28
N ALA A 90 -13.48 13.21 0.01
CA ALA A 90 -12.26 13.23 0.82
C ALA A 90 -11.56 11.87 0.84
N PHE A 91 -12.33 10.81 1.06
CA PHE A 91 -11.77 9.48 1.09
C PHE A 91 -11.25 9.01 -0.27
N ALA A 92 -11.86 9.41 -1.38
CA ALA A 92 -11.34 9.04 -2.70
C ALA A 92 -9.88 9.53 -2.87
N VAL A 93 -9.60 10.76 -2.45
CA VAL A 93 -8.24 11.35 -2.50
C VAL A 93 -7.31 10.70 -1.48
N ILE A 94 -7.77 10.51 -0.23
CA ILE A 94 -6.99 9.83 0.81
C ILE A 94 -6.64 8.40 0.39
N GLY A 95 -7.62 7.66 -0.12
CA GLY A 95 -7.46 6.28 -0.56
C GLY A 95 -6.48 6.15 -1.72
N GLU A 96 -6.49 7.10 -2.65
CA GLU A 96 -5.48 7.18 -3.70
C GLU A 96 -4.07 7.35 -3.10
N ALA A 97 -3.90 8.27 -2.15
CA ALA A 97 -2.63 8.48 -1.47
C ALA A 97 -2.17 7.25 -0.65
N VAL A 98 -3.09 6.59 0.08
CA VAL A 98 -2.82 5.31 0.78
C VAL A 98 -2.30 4.27 -0.20
N TRP A 99 -2.94 4.16 -1.36
CA TRP A 99 -2.56 3.18 -2.37
C TRP A 99 -1.14 3.47 -2.91
N TRP A 100 -0.84 4.70 -3.30
CA TRP A 100 0.48 5.06 -3.82
C TRP A 100 1.59 4.86 -2.80
N VAL A 101 1.43 5.38 -1.57
CA VAL A 101 2.45 5.23 -0.50
C VAL A 101 2.75 3.77 -0.24
N THR A 102 1.72 2.93 -0.08
CA THR A 102 1.92 1.52 0.25
C THR A 102 2.37 0.65 -0.93
N ILE A 103 2.20 1.11 -2.17
CA ILE A 103 2.77 0.46 -3.36
C ILE A 103 4.23 0.83 -3.56
N VAL A 104 4.59 2.11 -3.36
CA VAL A 104 5.99 2.57 -3.41
C VAL A 104 6.80 1.87 -2.32
N ASP A 105 6.31 1.87 -1.07
CA ASP A 105 6.89 1.13 0.05
C ASP A 105 7.13 -0.35 -0.30
N ALA A 106 6.09 -1.06 -0.78
CA ALA A 106 6.23 -2.47 -1.15
C ALA A 106 7.21 -2.71 -2.31
N THR A 107 7.34 -1.74 -3.21
CA THR A 107 8.29 -1.80 -4.33
C THR A 107 9.72 -1.60 -3.83
N LEU A 108 9.95 -0.61 -2.98
CA LEU A 108 11.27 -0.34 -2.40
C LEU A 108 11.75 -1.52 -1.55
N VAL A 109 10.93 -2.02 -0.62
CA VAL A 109 11.27 -3.20 0.20
C VAL A 109 11.63 -4.43 -0.64
N ARG A 110 10.99 -4.60 -1.80
CA ARG A 110 11.17 -5.79 -2.64
C ARG A 110 12.37 -5.70 -3.59
N TYR A 111 12.63 -4.52 -4.12
CA TYR A 111 13.58 -4.34 -5.23
C TYR A 111 14.81 -3.51 -4.85
N TYR A 112 14.76 -2.78 -3.73
CA TYR A 112 15.82 -1.92 -3.21
C TYR A 112 16.02 -2.16 -1.70
N PRO A 113 16.22 -3.42 -1.26
CA PRO A 113 16.27 -3.75 0.16
C PRO A 113 17.49 -3.12 0.88
N ASP A 114 18.64 -3.02 0.21
CA ASP A 114 19.87 -2.49 0.80
C ASP A 114 19.70 -0.98 1.09
N GLU A 115 19.15 -0.24 0.13
CA GLU A 115 18.92 1.21 0.25
C GLU A 115 17.80 1.51 1.25
N TYR A 116 16.79 0.65 1.31
CA TYR A 116 15.71 0.72 2.29
C TYR A 116 16.24 0.50 3.72
N ASP A 117 17.05 -0.55 3.93
CA ASP A 117 17.64 -0.86 5.22
C ASP A 117 18.67 0.19 5.66
N GLU A 118 19.45 0.74 4.73
CA GLU A 118 20.37 1.83 5.02
C GLU A 118 19.64 3.11 5.47
N ALA A 119 18.56 3.47 4.76
CA ALA A 119 17.72 4.60 5.15
C ALA A 119 17.12 4.41 6.55
N LEU A 120 16.68 3.18 6.89
CA LEU A 120 16.20 2.84 8.23
C LEU A 120 17.32 2.88 9.28
N ALA A 121 18.54 2.45 8.94
CA ALA A 121 19.68 2.43 9.85
C ALA A 121 20.17 3.83 10.22
N ARG A 122 19.97 4.82 9.35
CA ARG A 122 20.27 6.24 9.60
C ARG A 122 19.28 6.90 10.56
N MET A 123 18.15 6.27 10.86
CA MET A 123 17.12 6.83 11.74
C MET A 123 17.30 6.40 13.20
N PRO A 124 16.94 7.27 14.17
CA PRO A 124 16.79 6.86 15.57
C PRO A 124 15.80 5.71 15.70
N ALA A 125 16.12 4.72 16.54
CA ALA A 125 15.30 3.50 16.69
C ALA A 125 13.83 3.77 17.07
N ALA A 126 13.56 4.86 17.79
CA ALA A 126 12.18 5.26 18.11
C ALA A 126 11.42 5.74 16.86
N GLN A 127 12.03 6.61 16.05
CA GLN A 127 11.44 7.12 14.82
C GLN A 127 11.24 6.01 13.78
N ARG A 128 12.20 5.07 13.68
CA ARG A 128 12.07 3.87 12.86
C ARG A 128 10.81 3.07 13.22
N ARG A 129 10.60 2.78 14.51
CA ARG A 129 9.42 2.04 14.97
C ARG A 129 8.13 2.78 14.65
N THR A 130 8.09 4.09 14.90
CA THR A 130 6.93 4.93 14.55
C THR A 130 6.58 4.81 13.07
N LEU A 131 7.57 4.96 12.19
CA LEU A 131 7.39 4.88 10.75
C LEU A 131 6.94 3.47 10.27
N GLU A 132 7.59 2.42 10.76
CA GLU A 132 7.25 1.03 10.41
C GLU A 132 5.81 0.70 10.83
N THR A 133 5.39 1.17 12.02
CA THR A 133 4.02 1.03 12.53
C THR A 133 3.03 1.86 11.72
N MET A 134 3.35 3.11 11.35
CA MET A 134 2.48 3.92 10.46
C MET A 134 2.27 3.25 9.10
N LEU A 135 3.34 2.74 8.48
CA LEU A 135 3.25 1.99 7.22
C LEU A 135 2.45 0.70 7.39
N ALA A 136 2.52 0.03 8.55
CA ALA A 136 1.67 -1.13 8.84
C ALA A 136 0.18 -0.74 8.93
N GLY A 137 -0.13 0.37 9.61
CA GLY A 137 -1.48 0.95 9.68
C GLY A 137 -2.03 1.36 8.31
N LEU A 138 -1.25 2.03 7.47
CA LEU A 138 -1.68 2.36 6.09
C LEU A 138 -1.96 1.11 5.25
N ARG A 139 -1.20 0.03 5.45
CA ARG A 139 -1.48 -1.25 4.79
C ARG A 139 -2.78 -1.89 5.31
N PHE A 140 -3.17 -1.66 6.57
CA PHE A 140 -4.51 -2.03 7.07
C PHE A 140 -5.61 -1.28 6.31
N VAL A 141 -5.50 0.06 6.20
CA VAL A 141 -6.45 0.89 5.46
C VAL A 141 -6.59 0.41 4.01
N ARG A 142 -5.47 0.24 3.28
CA ARG A 142 -5.48 -0.28 1.90
C ARG A 142 -6.19 -1.63 1.80
N ASN A 143 -5.90 -2.55 2.72
CA ASN A 143 -6.53 -3.86 2.70
C ASN A 143 -8.04 -3.71 2.87
N ARG A 144 -8.52 -2.86 3.78
CA ARG A 144 -9.95 -2.66 4.02
C ARG A 144 -10.68 -1.95 2.89
N MET A 145 -10.03 -0.98 2.22
CA MET A 145 -10.57 -0.30 1.04
C MET A 145 -11.05 -1.25 -0.06
N GLY A 146 -10.39 -2.41 -0.21
CA GLY A 146 -10.69 -3.39 -1.26
C GLY A 146 -11.78 -4.39 -0.90
N TYR A 147 -12.25 -4.45 0.36
CA TYR A 147 -13.04 -5.56 0.84
C TYR A 147 -14.33 -5.21 1.62
N TYR A 148 -14.35 -4.31 2.62
CA TYR A 148 -15.45 -4.32 3.63
C TYR A 148 -15.76 -3.04 4.45
N ALA A 149 -15.59 -1.81 3.95
CA ALA A 149 -16.06 -0.62 4.68
C ALA A 149 -16.73 0.39 3.75
N ASP A 150 -17.73 1.13 4.26
CA ASP A 150 -18.01 2.43 3.68
C ASP A 150 -16.74 3.25 3.91
N HIS A 151 -16.11 3.61 2.82
CA HIS A 151 -14.86 4.33 2.72
C HIS A 151 -14.83 5.56 3.64
N ALA A 152 -15.98 6.19 3.90
CA ALA A 152 -16.10 7.33 4.81
C ALA A 152 -15.88 7.01 6.32
N ASP A 153 -15.86 5.74 6.74
CA ASP A 153 -15.74 5.37 8.16
C ASP A 153 -14.34 5.60 8.75
N PHE A 154 -13.31 5.69 7.90
CA PHE A 154 -11.93 5.88 8.32
C PHE A 154 -11.59 7.31 8.71
N ILE A 155 -12.43 8.28 8.35
CA ILE A 155 -12.07 9.70 8.43
C ILE A 155 -13.13 10.49 9.17
N GLN A 156 -12.66 11.40 10.00
CA GLN A 156 -13.51 12.33 10.74
C GLN A 156 -13.13 13.75 10.35
N PRO A 157 -14.05 14.53 9.75
CA PRO A 157 -13.82 15.94 9.47
C PRO A 157 -13.52 16.71 10.75
N CYS A 158 -12.57 17.63 10.66
CA CYS A 158 -12.37 18.66 11.68
C CYS A 158 -13.11 19.94 11.23
N PRO A 159 -14.03 20.49 12.03
CA PRO A 159 -14.70 21.73 11.67
C PRO A 159 -13.71 22.90 11.69
N ASP A 160 -13.73 23.74 10.65
CA ASP A 160 -13.00 25.00 10.61
C ASP A 160 -13.94 26.11 11.15
N GLU A 161 -13.76 26.47 12.42
CA GLU A 161 -14.61 27.46 13.11
C GLU A 161 -14.50 28.88 12.52
N GLU A 162 -13.41 29.19 11.80
CA GLU A 162 -13.16 30.53 11.24
C GLU A 162 -13.68 30.67 9.79
N ALA A 163 -13.65 29.60 8.99
CA ALA A 163 -14.03 29.65 7.57
C ALA A 163 -15.48 29.22 7.26
N GLY A 164 -16.21 28.68 8.25
CA GLY A 164 -17.60 28.24 8.07
C GLY A 164 -17.76 27.03 7.14
N GLY A 165 -16.71 26.20 7.02
CA GLY A 165 -16.67 24.98 6.21
C GLY A 165 -15.77 23.90 6.84
N ASP A 166 -15.56 22.78 6.16
CA ASP A 166 -14.62 21.76 6.63
C ASP A 166 -13.16 22.22 6.40
N ALA A 167 -12.28 21.92 7.36
CA ALA A 167 -10.85 22.14 7.25
C ALA A 167 -10.25 21.38 6.04
N PRO A 168 -9.04 21.73 5.55
CA PRO A 168 -8.32 20.93 4.56
C PRO A 168 -8.28 19.45 4.94
N ILE A 169 -8.31 18.54 3.95
CA ILE A 169 -8.32 17.09 4.21
C ILE A 169 -7.15 16.65 5.10
N THR A 170 -6.01 17.33 5.03
CA THR A 170 -4.84 17.06 5.88
C THR A 170 -5.07 17.28 7.36
N GLU A 171 -6.06 18.11 7.74
CA GLU A 171 -6.42 18.41 9.13
C GLU A 171 -7.54 17.48 9.64
N TRP A 172 -8.07 16.62 8.79
CA TRP A 172 -9.02 15.60 9.21
C TRP A 172 -8.28 14.49 9.95
N ASN A 173 -8.99 13.83 10.87
CA ASN A 173 -8.41 12.76 11.68
C ASN A 173 -8.78 11.39 11.12
N TRP A 174 -7.88 10.43 11.29
CA TRP A 174 -8.26 9.03 11.17
C TRP A 174 -9.14 8.66 12.35
N ARG A 175 -10.25 7.99 12.07
CA ARG A 175 -11.20 7.56 13.10
C ARG A 175 -10.72 6.26 13.75
N SER A 176 -10.87 6.13 15.06
CA SER A 176 -10.75 4.82 15.70
C SER A 176 -11.83 3.85 15.18
N LEU A 177 -11.42 2.62 14.85
CA LEU A 177 -12.30 1.61 14.25
C LEU A 177 -12.57 0.45 15.22
N PRO A 178 -13.72 -0.25 15.09
CA PRO A 178 -13.95 -1.46 15.86
C PRO A 178 -12.97 -2.56 15.44
N VAL A 179 -12.73 -3.50 16.36
CA VAL A 179 -11.90 -4.67 16.09
C VAL A 179 -12.42 -5.41 14.85
N PRO A 180 -11.54 -5.76 13.90
CA PRO A 180 -11.94 -6.46 12.68
C PRO A 180 -12.62 -7.80 12.98
N ALA A 181 -13.62 -8.18 12.18
CA ALA A 181 -14.19 -9.53 12.27
C ALA A 181 -13.19 -10.57 11.73
N LEU A 182 -12.53 -11.30 12.65
CA LEU A 182 -11.43 -12.22 12.34
C LEU A 182 -11.86 -13.67 12.13
N GLU A 183 -13.09 -14.04 12.52
CA GLU A 183 -13.56 -15.44 12.60
C GLU A 183 -13.54 -16.18 11.25
N THR A 184 -13.59 -15.45 10.14
CA THR A 184 -13.57 -16.01 8.79
C THR A 184 -12.14 -16.26 8.24
N LEU A 185 -11.11 -15.81 8.95
CA LEU A 185 -9.71 -15.93 8.56
C LEU A 185 -9.04 -17.13 9.26
N PRO A 186 -8.09 -17.81 8.59
CA PRO A 186 -7.26 -18.82 9.27
C PRO A 186 -6.37 -18.16 10.34
N PRO A 187 -5.87 -18.89 11.36
CA PRO A 187 -5.12 -18.32 12.49
C PRO A 187 -4.00 -17.34 12.10
N ARG A 188 -3.14 -17.73 11.14
CA ARG A 188 -2.08 -16.85 10.62
C ARG A 188 -2.62 -15.56 9.97
N GLY A 189 -3.79 -15.65 9.33
CA GLY A 189 -4.47 -14.49 8.76
C GLY A 189 -5.11 -13.59 9.83
N GLN A 190 -5.53 -14.16 10.96
CA GLN A 190 -6.05 -13.40 12.11
C GLN A 190 -4.93 -12.61 12.77
N GLU A 191 -3.80 -13.24 13.09
CA GLU A 191 -2.62 -12.58 13.66
C GLU A 191 -2.11 -11.44 12.76
N TRP A 192 -2.08 -11.69 11.45
CA TRP A 192 -1.62 -10.71 10.46
C TRP A 192 -2.57 -9.53 10.28
N GLU A 193 -3.89 -9.75 10.34
CA GLU A 193 -4.87 -8.66 10.29
C GLU A 193 -4.90 -7.88 11.61
N LEU A 194 -4.80 -8.57 12.75
CA LEU A 194 -4.82 -7.97 14.09
C LEU A 194 -3.61 -7.08 14.32
N SER A 195 -2.39 -7.55 14.03
CA SER A 195 -1.17 -6.74 14.19
C SER A 195 -1.19 -5.42 13.38
N ARG A 196 -1.85 -5.40 12.22
CA ARG A 196 -1.98 -4.19 11.41
C ARG A 196 -3.12 -3.28 11.86
N TYR A 197 -4.19 -3.88 12.39
CA TYR A 197 -5.24 -3.12 13.07
C TYR A 197 -4.68 -2.44 14.33
N GLU A 198 -3.88 -3.14 15.14
CA GLU A 198 -3.18 -2.56 16.29
C GLU A 198 -2.28 -1.41 15.85
N ALA A 199 -1.46 -1.61 14.80
CA ALA A 199 -0.64 -0.53 14.25
C ALA A 199 -1.45 0.68 13.73
N TYR A 200 -2.65 0.44 13.18
CA TYR A 200 -3.59 1.50 12.81
C TYR A 200 -4.10 2.25 14.04
N GLN A 201 -4.55 1.53 15.07
CA GLN A 201 -5.06 2.15 16.29
C GLN A 201 -3.98 2.91 17.07
N ASP A 202 -2.72 2.44 17.03
CA ASP A 202 -1.63 3.02 17.80
C ASP A 202 -1.11 4.34 17.22
N LEU A 203 -1.03 4.47 15.89
CA LEU A 203 -0.36 5.62 15.23
C LEU A 203 -1.14 6.31 14.12
N LEU A 204 -2.28 5.75 13.70
CA LEU A 204 -3.15 6.44 12.72
C LEU A 204 -4.36 7.00 13.44
N ALA A 205 -5.09 6.19 14.21
CA ALA A 205 -6.29 6.64 14.90
C ALA A 205 -6.03 7.90 15.75
N ASP A 206 -6.94 8.86 15.68
CA ASP A 206 -6.89 10.17 16.34
C ASP A 206 -5.73 11.09 15.91
N HIS A 207 -4.86 10.65 14.99
CA HIS A 207 -3.87 11.49 14.32
C HIS A 207 -4.43 12.08 13.02
N THR A 208 -3.80 13.18 12.57
CA THR A 208 -4.19 13.85 11.34
C THR A 208 -3.72 13.07 10.11
N VAL A 209 -4.54 13.11 9.05
CA VAL A 209 -4.20 12.55 7.74
C VAL A 209 -2.90 13.15 7.21
N GLY A 210 -2.71 14.45 7.40
CA GLY A 210 -1.51 15.17 6.97
C GLY A 210 -0.23 14.69 7.66
N GLU A 211 -0.28 14.44 8.98
CA GLU A 211 0.86 13.90 9.73
C GLU A 211 1.28 12.52 9.18
N THR A 212 0.32 11.62 8.99
CA THR A 212 0.59 10.26 8.49
C THR A 212 1.26 10.28 7.12
N PHE A 213 0.71 11.05 6.18
CA PHE A 213 1.24 11.11 4.82
C PHE A 213 2.55 11.86 4.74
N GLY A 214 2.72 12.96 5.47
CA GLY A 214 3.97 13.72 5.49
C GLY A 214 5.15 12.89 6.01
N GLN A 215 4.95 12.14 7.10
CA GLN A 215 6.01 11.28 7.65
C GLN A 215 6.35 10.11 6.72
N THR A 216 5.33 9.43 6.18
CA THR A 216 5.54 8.24 5.35
C THR A 216 6.08 8.58 3.96
N SER A 217 5.57 9.62 3.29
CA SER A 217 6.10 10.01 1.97
C SER A 217 7.51 10.59 2.08
N GLY A 218 7.79 11.38 3.11
CA GLY A 218 9.12 11.95 3.34
C GLY A 218 10.19 10.87 3.52
N PHE A 219 9.86 9.77 4.20
CA PHE A 219 10.77 8.62 4.28
C PHE A 219 10.98 7.93 2.92
N LEU A 220 9.90 7.66 2.19
CA LEU A 220 10.00 6.97 0.90
C LEU A 220 10.78 7.79 -0.13
N ASP A 221 10.68 9.12 -0.07
CA ASP A 221 11.47 10.05 -0.88
C ASP A 221 12.97 9.99 -0.53
N LEU A 222 13.32 9.83 0.75
CA LEU A 222 14.71 9.66 1.20
C LEU A 222 15.31 8.36 0.65
N VAL A 223 14.58 7.25 0.74
CA VAL A 223 15.01 5.94 0.21
C VAL A 223 15.21 6.04 -1.31
N ALA A 224 14.24 6.61 -2.01
CA ALA A 224 14.30 6.78 -3.45
C ALA A 224 15.49 7.64 -3.91
N SER A 225 15.78 8.71 -3.17
CA SER A 225 16.93 9.59 -3.46
C SER A 225 18.25 8.87 -3.27
N THR A 226 18.34 8.01 -2.24
CA THR A 226 19.52 7.17 -1.99
C THR A 226 19.73 6.17 -3.14
N ALA A 227 18.68 5.44 -3.53
CA ALA A 227 18.74 4.50 -4.65
C ALA A 227 19.12 5.16 -5.99
N LYS A 228 18.69 6.41 -6.22
CA LYS A 228 19.08 7.17 -7.41
C LYS A 228 20.56 7.56 -7.38
N ALA A 229 21.05 8.06 -6.25
CA ALA A 229 22.45 8.46 -6.10
C ALA A 229 23.42 7.28 -6.31
N GLU A 230 23.07 6.09 -5.80
CA GLU A 230 23.86 4.88 -6.03
C GLU A 230 23.85 4.43 -7.50
N ALA A 231 22.70 4.51 -8.16
CA ALA A 231 22.59 4.18 -9.58
C ALA A 231 23.42 5.13 -10.46
N ASP A 232 23.42 6.43 -10.15
CA ASP A 232 24.22 7.43 -10.87
C ASP A 232 25.73 7.24 -10.61
N ALA A 233 26.12 6.90 -9.37
CA ALA A 233 27.53 6.62 -9.02
C ALA A 233 28.07 5.34 -9.66
N ALA A 234 27.22 4.34 -9.90
CA ALA A 234 27.61 3.11 -10.59
C ALA A 234 27.71 3.26 -12.13
N ALA A 235 27.21 4.37 -12.68
CA ALA A 235 27.19 4.65 -14.12
C ALA A 235 28.31 5.60 -14.61
N GLY A 236 28.98 6.30 -13.68
CA GLY A 236 30.14 7.17 -13.96
C GLY A 236 31.47 6.43 -13.85
#